data_AF-A0A7Z8R4H7-F1
#
_entry.id   AF-A0A7Z8R4H7-F1
#
_cell.length_a   1.000
_cell.length_b   1.000
_cell.length_c   1.000
_cell.angle_alpha   90.00
_cell.angle_beta   90.00
_cell.angle_gamma   90.00
#
_symmetry.space_group_name_H-M   'P 1'
#
loop_
_entity.id
_entity.type
_entity.pdbx_description
1 polymer ?
#
loop_
_entity_poly.entity_id
_entity_poly.type
_entity_poly.pdbx_seq_one_letter_code
_entity_poly.pdbx_strand_id
1 'polypeptide(L)'
;MRTGYNRNQTTWRRSKKKTSTPEYSGIDQDFLDILQQHTAGNPMNSSIRWTYLKPREIVSELLKKGYSVSRNIVRYLLKKHEYVKRKAQKNITMGGHPDRNAQFENITQLKQDYLDAGNPVISMDTKKKELLGTFYRNGSLYTQAAIQTNDHDFPSSATGSVIPHGFYDLKRNTGYITLGTSHDTSEFACDSLFQWWVNEGIIHYPKAKSLLILCDGGGSNSSRHYIFKEDLQKTANALGLEIRIAHYPPYTSKY
;
A
#
# COMPACT_ATOMS: atom_id res chain seq x y z
N MET A 1 -2.63 -5.22 59.19
CA MET A 1 -3.20 -6.40 58.49
C MET A 1 -4.01 -5.94 57.29
N ARG A 2 -3.47 -6.09 56.08
CA ARG A 2 -4.23 -6.27 54.82
C ARG A 2 -3.26 -6.89 53.83
N THR A 3 -3.39 -8.20 53.70
CA THR A 3 -2.59 -9.12 52.88
C THR A 3 -2.85 -8.89 51.39
N GLY A 4 -1.77 -8.92 50.62
CA GLY A 4 -1.76 -8.66 49.17
C GLY A 4 -2.47 -9.76 48.36
N TYR A 5 -3.24 -9.34 47.36
CA TYR A 5 -3.84 -10.19 46.35
C TYR A 5 -2.81 -10.42 45.23
N ASN A 6 -2.25 -11.63 45.16
CA ASN A 6 -1.34 -12.04 44.09
C ASN A 6 -2.16 -12.49 42.87
N ARG A 7 -2.22 -11.68 41.81
CA ARG A 7 -2.87 -12.06 40.54
C ARG A 7 -1.92 -12.97 39.75
N ASN A 8 -2.18 -14.27 39.77
CA ASN A 8 -1.59 -15.22 38.85
C ASN A 8 -1.90 -14.82 37.39
N GLN A 9 -0.89 -14.34 36.67
CA GLN A 9 -0.96 -14.16 35.22
C GLN A 9 -0.80 -15.51 34.55
N THR A 10 -1.91 -16.14 34.16
CA THR A 10 -1.91 -17.34 33.32
C THR A 10 -1.56 -16.92 31.89
N THR A 11 -0.28 -17.00 31.52
CA THR A 11 0.15 -16.81 30.13
C THR A 11 -0.31 -17.99 29.28
N TRP A 12 -1.28 -17.76 28.37
CA TRP A 12 -1.66 -18.73 27.33
C TRP A 12 -0.52 -18.88 26.32
N ARG A 13 0.44 -19.76 26.59
CA ARG A 13 1.38 -20.23 25.56
C ARG A 13 0.59 -21.08 24.56
N ARG A 14 0.45 -20.59 23.31
CA ARG A 14 0.06 -21.44 22.18
C ARG A 14 1.02 -22.63 22.12
N SER A 15 0.55 -23.81 22.51
CA SER A 15 1.26 -25.06 22.27
C SER A 15 1.47 -25.21 20.76
N LYS A 16 2.74 -25.29 20.32
CA LYS A 16 3.09 -25.70 18.97
C LYS A 16 2.59 -27.14 18.82
N LYS A 17 1.43 -27.35 18.18
CA LYS A 17 1.01 -28.69 17.76
C LYS A 17 2.14 -29.30 16.94
N LYS A 18 2.79 -30.34 17.49
CA LYS A 18 3.75 -31.18 16.75
C LYS A 18 3.03 -31.66 15.49
N THR A 19 3.53 -31.25 14.34
CA THR A 19 3.02 -31.75 13.05
C THR A 19 3.56 -33.16 12.95
N SER A 20 2.71 -34.19 13.05
CA SER A 20 3.17 -35.58 12.94
C SER A 20 3.74 -35.77 11.53
N THR A 21 5.01 -36.16 11.46
CA THR A 21 5.65 -36.64 10.24
C THR A 21 4.89 -37.86 9.73
N PRO A 22 4.56 -37.96 8.43
CA PRO A 22 3.96 -39.18 7.89
C PRO A 22 5.01 -40.29 7.88
N GLU A 23 4.62 -41.50 8.27
CA GLU A 23 5.43 -42.73 8.13
C GLU A 23 5.36 -43.31 6.71
N TYR A 24 4.84 -42.56 5.75
CA TYR A 24 4.76 -42.97 4.35
C TYR A 24 6.14 -42.84 3.68
N SER A 25 6.80 -43.97 3.45
CA SER A 25 7.95 -44.04 2.54
C SER A 25 7.54 -43.55 1.15
N GLY A 26 8.37 -42.73 0.49
CA GLY A 26 8.14 -42.27 -0.89
C GLY A 26 7.22 -41.05 -1.07
N ILE A 27 6.51 -40.60 -0.03
CA ILE A 27 5.55 -39.50 -0.14
C ILE A 27 6.17 -38.19 -0.65
N ASP A 28 7.43 -37.93 -0.32
CA ASP A 28 8.16 -36.75 -0.79
C ASP A 28 8.36 -36.76 -2.30
N GLN A 29 8.70 -37.93 -2.87
CA GLN A 29 8.92 -38.07 -4.31
C GLN A 29 7.59 -37.92 -5.06
N ASP A 30 6.55 -38.62 -4.61
CA ASP A 30 5.22 -38.53 -5.22
C ASP A 30 4.62 -37.12 -5.12
N PHE A 31 4.89 -36.40 -4.03
CA PHE A 31 4.53 -35.00 -3.88
C PHE A 31 5.26 -34.12 -4.90
N LEU A 32 6.57 -34.32 -5.09
CA LEU A 32 7.36 -33.56 -6.07
C LEU A 32 6.92 -33.86 -7.51
N ASP A 33 6.59 -35.12 -7.82
CA ASP A 33 6.09 -35.52 -9.14
C ASP A 33 4.76 -34.84 -9.48
N ILE A 34 3.83 -34.78 -8.51
CA ILE A 34 2.59 -34.01 -8.65
C ILE A 34 2.91 -32.54 -8.91
N LEU A 35 3.82 -31.95 -8.16
CA LEU A 35 4.17 -30.55 -8.36
C LEU A 35 4.85 -30.30 -9.71
N GLN A 36 5.70 -31.21 -10.20
CA GLN A 36 6.43 -31.04 -11.45
C GLN A 36 5.49 -30.81 -12.65
N GLN A 37 4.36 -31.51 -12.69
CA GLN A 37 3.33 -31.36 -13.74
C GLN A 37 2.52 -30.06 -13.60
N HIS A 38 2.58 -29.42 -12.44
CA HIS A 38 1.81 -28.23 -12.08
C HIS A 38 2.70 -27.07 -11.60
N THR A 39 3.95 -27.03 -12.07
CA THR A 39 4.94 -26.02 -11.72
C THR A 39 5.28 -25.17 -12.93
N ALA A 40 5.26 -23.86 -12.73
CA ALA A 40 5.91 -22.89 -13.60
C ALA A 40 7.12 -22.28 -12.86
N GLY A 41 8.13 -21.86 -13.60
CA GLY A 41 9.38 -21.35 -13.04
C GLY A 41 9.79 -20.03 -13.66
N ASN A 42 10.70 -19.32 -12.99
CA ASN A 42 11.30 -18.14 -13.57
C ASN A 42 12.27 -18.58 -14.69
N PRO A 43 12.08 -18.17 -15.96
CA PRO A 43 12.95 -18.58 -17.06
C PRO A 43 14.41 -18.11 -16.89
N MET A 44 14.65 -17.07 -16.08
CA MET A 44 15.99 -16.57 -15.77
C MET A 44 16.56 -17.11 -14.44
N ASN A 45 15.76 -17.86 -13.66
CA ASN A 45 16.22 -18.45 -12.42
C ASN A 45 15.48 -19.77 -12.11
N SER A 46 16.12 -20.89 -12.43
CA SER A 46 15.59 -22.24 -12.27
C SER A 46 15.33 -22.68 -10.81
N SER A 47 15.85 -21.93 -9.84
CA SER A 47 15.59 -22.14 -8.40
C SER A 47 14.23 -21.58 -7.96
N ILE A 48 13.62 -20.67 -8.73
CA ILE A 48 12.33 -20.09 -8.40
C ILE A 48 11.23 -20.83 -9.15
N ARG A 49 10.40 -21.54 -8.39
CA ARG A 49 9.29 -22.35 -8.87
C ARG A 49 8.01 -21.98 -8.14
N TRP A 50 6.89 -22.00 -8.84
CA TRP A 50 5.57 -21.79 -8.26
C TRP A 50 4.58 -22.81 -8.81
N THR A 51 3.66 -23.23 -7.95
CA THR A 51 2.51 -24.04 -8.33
C THR A 51 1.23 -23.25 -8.14
N TYR A 52 0.25 -23.47 -9.00
CA TYR A 52 -1.09 -22.91 -8.84
C TYR A 52 -1.98 -23.79 -7.94
N LEU A 53 -1.53 -25.00 -7.58
CA LEU A 53 -2.31 -25.94 -6.78
C LEU A 53 -2.52 -25.42 -5.36
N LYS A 54 -3.77 -25.44 -4.90
CA LYS A 54 -4.13 -25.20 -3.50
C LYS A 54 -3.86 -26.46 -2.67
N PRO A 55 -3.58 -26.35 -1.36
CA PRO A 55 -3.33 -27.52 -0.52
C PRO A 55 -4.42 -28.59 -0.52
N ARG A 56 -5.67 -28.24 -0.83
CA ARG A 56 -6.78 -29.21 -0.97
C ARG A 56 -6.63 -30.06 -2.24
N GLU A 57 -6.17 -29.46 -3.34
CA GLU A 57 -6.00 -30.15 -4.62
C GLU A 57 -4.82 -31.10 -4.53
N ILE A 58 -3.73 -30.70 -3.85
CA ILE A 58 -2.59 -31.57 -3.57
C ILE A 58 -3.00 -32.77 -2.70
N VAL A 59 -3.88 -32.59 -1.71
CA VAL A 59 -4.44 -33.72 -0.93
C VAL A 59 -5.18 -34.69 -1.85
N SER A 60 -6.03 -34.18 -2.76
CA SER A 60 -6.76 -35.02 -3.69
C SER A 60 -5.84 -35.80 -4.64
N GLU A 61 -4.76 -35.18 -5.13
CA GLU A 61 -3.79 -35.88 -5.99
C GLU A 61 -2.97 -36.93 -5.21
N LEU A 62 -2.56 -36.61 -3.99
CA LEU A 62 -1.87 -37.58 -3.12
C LEU A 62 -2.79 -38.76 -2.75
N LEU A 63 -4.09 -38.52 -2.58
CA LEU A 63 -5.06 -39.58 -2.33
C LEU A 63 -5.17 -40.56 -3.51
N LYS A 64 -5.13 -40.06 -4.76
CA LYS A 64 -5.10 -40.91 -5.96
C LYS A 64 -3.84 -41.79 -6.03
N LYS A 65 -2.73 -41.34 -5.46
CA LYS A 65 -1.48 -42.10 -5.31
C LYS A 65 -1.47 -43.02 -4.08
N GLY A 66 -2.58 -43.10 -3.33
CA GLY A 66 -2.72 -43.99 -2.17
C GLY A 66 -2.37 -43.36 -0.81
N TYR A 67 -2.06 -42.07 -0.76
CA TYR A 67 -1.72 -41.38 0.50
C TYR A 67 -2.94 -40.68 1.10
N SER A 68 -3.38 -41.13 2.27
CA SER A 68 -4.40 -40.43 3.05
C SER A 68 -3.73 -39.39 3.95
N VAL A 69 -3.66 -38.14 3.48
CA VAL A 69 -2.98 -37.05 4.19
C VAL A 69 -3.86 -35.83 4.43
N SER A 70 -3.60 -35.16 5.56
CA SER A 70 -4.29 -33.91 5.88
C SER A 70 -3.65 -32.71 5.17
N ARG A 71 -4.42 -31.59 5.08
CA ARG A 71 -3.89 -30.29 4.62
C ARG A 71 -2.68 -29.80 5.42
N ASN A 72 -2.51 -30.25 6.66
CA ASN A 72 -1.35 -29.87 7.47
C ASN A 72 -0.08 -30.60 7.03
N ILE A 73 -0.19 -31.87 6.63
CA ILE A 73 0.92 -32.64 6.06
C ILE A 73 1.33 -32.01 4.72
N VAL A 74 0.37 -31.66 3.87
CA VAL A 74 0.68 -30.96 2.61
C VAL A 74 1.37 -29.62 2.84
N ARG A 75 0.95 -28.83 3.85
CA ARG A 75 1.66 -27.59 4.22
C ARG A 75 3.09 -27.86 4.73
N TYR A 76 3.28 -28.96 5.45
CA TYR A 76 4.60 -29.40 5.87
C TYR A 76 5.47 -29.77 4.67
N LEU A 77 4.97 -30.56 3.72
CA LEU A 77 5.68 -30.94 2.49
C LEU A 77 6.03 -29.71 1.64
N LEU A 78 5.08 -28.80 1.44
CA LEU A 78 5.34 -27.51 0.77
C LEU A 78 6.48 -26.74 1.45
N LYS A 79 6.48 -26.67 2.79
CA LYS A 79 7.54 -25.99 3.54
C LYS A 79 8.89 -26.73 3.46
N LYS A 80 8.87 -28.07 3.54
CA LYS A 80 10.05 -28.94 3.44
C LYS A 80 10.76 -28.77 2.09
N HIS A 81 9.98 -28.59 1.02
CA HIS A 81 10.46 -28.36 -0.35
C HIS A 81 10.47 -26.86 -0.74
N GLU A 82 10.54 -25.96 0.24
CA GLU A 82 10.73 -24.50 0.09
C GLU A 82 9.62 -23.71 -0.67
N TYR A 83 8.49 -24.36 -0.95
CA TYR A 83 7.26 -23.71 -1.41
C TYR A 83 6.55 -22.98 -0.27
N VAL A 84 6.95 -21.73 -0.02
CA VAL A 84 6.25 -20.84 0.92
C VAL A 84 5.38 -19.81 0.19
N LYS A 85 4.29 -19.41 0.83
CA LYS A 85 3.42 -18.34 0.33
C LYS A 85 4.20 -17.04 0.26
N ARG A 86 4.29 -16.44 -0.92
CA ARG A 86 4.88 -15.13 -1.16
C ARG A 86 3.83 -14.23 -1.78
N LYS A 87 3.78 -12.97 -1.34
CA LYS A 87 2.98 -11.92 -1.98
C LYS A 87 3.86 -11.26 -3.04
N ALA A 88 3.31 -10.97 -4.21
CA ALA A 88 4.00 -10.17 -5.22
C ALA A 88 4.50 -8.85 -4.60
N GLN A 89 5.78 -8.54 -4.83
CA GLN A 89 6.41 -7.31 -4.35
C GLN A 89 6.64 -6.39 -5.54
N LYS A 90 6.19 -5.13 -5.44
CA LYS A 90 6.48 -4.11 -6.46
C LYS A 90 7.85 -3.49 -6.19
N ASN A 91 8.95 -4.24 -6.28
CA ASN A 91 10.30 -3.80 -5.88
C ASN A 91 11.28 -3.61 -7.04
N ILE A 92 10.84 -3.81 -8.27
CA ILE A 92 11.65 -3.56 -9.47
C ILE A 92 11.36 -2.12 -9.92
N THR A 93 12.38 -1.27 -9.93
CA THR A 93 12.30 0.08 -10.47
C THR A 93 12.34 0.02 -11.99
N MET A 94 11.40 0.67 -12.68
CA MET A 94 11.32 0.61 -14.16
C MET A 94 12.37 1.46 -14.88
N GLY A 95 13.29 2.11 -14.16
CA GLY A 95 14.40 2.89 -14.73
C GLY A 95 15.20 3.66 -13.67
N GLY A 96 16.46 3.99 -14.01
CA GLY A 96 17.32 4.93 -13.28
C GLY A 96 17.58 6.16 -14.15
N HIS A 97 17.56 7.36 -13.57
CA HIS A 97 17.95 8.59 -14.26
C HIS A 97 19.30 9.05 -13.71
N PRO A 98 20.29 9.44 -14.53
CA PRO A 98 21.61 9.85 -14.07
C PRO A 98 21.54 11.00 -13.06
N ASP A 99 20.64 11.97 -13.27
CA ASP A 99 20.52 13.15 -12.41
C ASP A 99 19.63 12.96 -11.17
N ARG A 100 19.26 11.71 -10.83
CA ARG A 100 18.38 11.43 -9.68
C ARG A 100 18.92 12.01 -8.38
N ASN A 101 20.23 11.86 -8.13
CA ASN A 101 20.84 12.34 -6.90
C ASN A 101 20.81 13.87 -6.80
N ALA A 102 21.18 14.56 -7.88
CA ALA A 102 21.15 16.02 -7.95
C ALA A 102 19.75 16.59 -7.68
N GLN A 103 18.68 15.91 -8.14
CA GLN A 103 17.31 16.30 -7.85
C GLN A 103 16.95 16.14 -6.36
N PHE A 104 17.40 15.07 -5.71
CA PHE A 104 17.20 14.88 -4.26
C PHE A 104 17.99 15.89 -3.42
N GLU A 105 19.21 16.22 -3.82
CA GLU A 105 20.03 17.25 -3.17
C GLU A 105 19.35 18.62 -3.26
N ASN A 106 18.85 18.99 -4.45
CA ASN A 106 18.09 20.22 -4.64
C ASN A 106 16.82 20.24 -3.76
N ILE A 107 16.02 19.16 -3.77
CA ILE A 107 14.84 19.04 -2.90
C ILE A 107 15.24 19.20 -1.43
N THR A 108 16.35 18.61 -1.01
CA THR A 108 16.85 18.70 0.38
C THR A 108 17.21 20.14 0.74
N GLN A 109 17.92 20.85 -0.14
CA GLN A 109 18.24 22.27 0.05
C GLN A 109 16.97 23.12 0.14
N LEU A 110 16.02 22.94 -0.78
CA LEU A 110 14.75 23.67 -0.77
C LEU A 110 13.96 23.44 0.53
N LYS A 111 13.91 22.20 1.04
CA LYS A 111 13.26 21.92 2.32
C LYS A 111 13.91 22.73 3.44
N GLN A 112 15.24 22.70 3.52
CA GLN A 112 15.98 23.41 4.55
C GLN A 112 15.71 24.92 4.48
N ASP A 113 15.82 25.52 3.30
CA ASP A 113 15.59 26.95 3.09
C ASP A 113 14.18 27.40 3.54
N TYR A 114 13.15 26.61 3.20
CA TYR A 114 11.78 26.92 3.59
C TYR A 114 11.55 26.75 5.10
N LEU A 115 12.10 25.69 5.69
CA LEU A 115 11.99 25.45 7.13
C LEU A 115 12.67 26.57 7.94
N ASP A 116 13.86 26.99 7.53
CA ASP A 116 14.64 28.08 8.14
C ASP A 116 13.94 29.44 7.99
N ALA A 117 13.32 29.69 6.83
CA ALA A 117 12.49 30.88 6.60
C ALA A 117 11.14 30.84 7.35
N GLY A 118 10.83 29.75 8.06
CA GLY A 118 9.58 29.58 8.79
C GLY A 118 8.36 29.26 7.90
N ASN A 119 8.58 29.04 6.60
CA ASN A 119 7.55 28.70 5.63
C ASN A 119 7.16 27.21 5.71
N PRO A 120 5.92 26.86 5.32
CA PRO A 120 5.47 25.48 5.26
C PRO A 120 6.16 24.67 4.15
N VAL A 121 6.40 23.40 4.47
CA VAL A 121 6.80 22.36 3.52
C VAL A 121 5.81 21.22 3.62
N ILE A 122 5.09 20.94 2.54
CA ILE A 122 4.09 19.87 2.50
C ILE A 122 4.38 18.86 1.40
N SER A 123 4.00 17.62 1.62
CA SER A 123 3.89 16.60 0.58
C SER A 123 2.45 16.50 0.11
N MET A 124 2.24 16.33 -1.19
CA MET A 124 0.92 16.20 -1.81
C MET A 124 0.84 14.87 -2.58
N ASP A 125 -0.27 14.14 -2.42
CA ASP A 125 -0.50 12.87 -3.12
C ASP A 125 -1.99 12.53 -3.22
N THR A 126 -2.41 11.98 -4.36
CA THR A 126 -3.75 11.36 -4.50
C THR A 126 -3.66 9.88 -4.15
N LYS A 127 -4.38 9.47 -3.11
CA LYS A 127 -4.44 8.07 -2.71
C LYS A 127 -5.41 7.28 -3.58
N LYS A 128 -5.32 5.96 -3.44
CA LYS A 128 -6.18 5.01 -4.16
C LYS A 128 -7.67 5.38 -4.00
N LYS A 129 -8.35 5.47 -5.14
CA LYS A 129 -9.80 5.69 -5.22
C LYS A 129 -10.55 4.49 -4.63
N GLU A 130 -11.61 4.75 -3.90
CA GLU A 130 -12.43 3.74 -3.24
C GLU A 130 -13.85 3.79 -3.77
N LEU A 131 -14.33 2.67 -4.31
CA LEU A 131 -15.70 2.56 -4.83
C LEU A 131 -16.70 2.44 -3.70
N LEU A 132 -17.74 3.27 -3.73
CA LEU A 132 -18.86 3.22 -2.79
C LEU A 132 -19.91 2.22 -3.29
N GLY A 133 -20.43 1.40 -2.38
CA GLY A 133 -21.43 0.38 -2.69
C GLY A 133 -21.16 -0.94 -1.96
N THR A 134 -21.90 -1.97 -2.36
CA THR A 134 -21.92 -3.31 -1.75
C THR A 134 -20.72 -4.16 -2.19
N PHE A 135 -19.51 -3.61 -2.10
CA PHE A 135 -18.27 -4.25 -2.54
C PHE A 135 -17.56 -4.99 -1.42
N TYR A 136 -16.83 -6.05 -1.77
CA TYR A 136 -16.00 -6.75 -0.80
C TYR A 136 -14.88 -5.87 -0.27
N ARG A 137 -14.75 -5.80 1.06
CA ARG A 137 -13.63 -5.12 1.75
C ARG A 137 -12.83 -6.14 2.53
N ASN A 138 -11.52 -6.20 2.28
CA ASN A 138 -10.64 -7.14 2.96
C ASN A 138 -10.59 -6.83 4.47
N GLY A 139 -10.95 -7.81 5.30
CA GLY A 139 -11.01 -7.65 6.75
C GLY A 139 -11.85 -8.75 7.38
N SER A 140 -12.01 -8.69 8.70
CA SER A 140 -12.94 -9.54 9.45
C SER A 140 -13.53 -8.75 10.60
N LEU A 141 -14.81 -8.96 10.86
CA LEU A 141 -15.59 -8.23 11.84
C LEU A 141 -16.19 -9.24 12.83
N TYR A 142 -16.28 -8.85 14.10
CA TYR A 142 -17.19 -9.52 15.02
C TYR A 142 -18.59 -8.97 14.74
N THR A 143 -19.45 -9.79 14.16
CA THR A 143 -20.81 -9.41 13.75
C THR A 143 -21.78 -10.55 14.06
N GLN A 144 -23.04 -10.22 14.30
CA GLN A 144 -24.11 -11.18 14.56
C GLN A 144 -24.69 -11.78 13.27
N ALA A 145 -24.40 -11.18 12.11
CA ALA A 145 -24.84 -11.67 10.80
C ALA A 145 -23.78 -11.38 9.72
N ALA A 146 -23.78 -12.20 8.67
CA ALA A 146 -22.90 -11.99 7.52
C ALA A 146 -23.30 -10.71 6.76
N ILE A 147 -22.33 -9.86 6.46
CA ILE A 147 -22.53 -8.71 5.56
C ILE A 147 -22.51 -9.25 4.13
N GLN A 148 -23.59 -9.05 3.40
CA GLN A 148 -23.68 -9.43 1.99
C GLN A 148 -22.92 -8.41 1.13
N THR A 149 -22.16 -8.93 0.16
CA THR A 149 -21.46 -8.15 -0.85
C THR A 149 -21.81 -8.72 -2.22
N ASN A 150 -21.59 -7.95 -3.28
CA ASN A 150 -21.73 -8.45 -4.65
C ASN A 150 -20.80 -9.66 -4.86
N ASP A 151 -21.21 -10.58 -5.71
CA ASP A 151 -20.39 -11.72 -6.15
C ASP A 151 -19.26 -11.27 -7.10
N HIS A 152 -19.47 -10.14 -7.78
CA HIS A 152 -18.51 -9.47 -8.64
C HIS A 152 -18.41 -7.96 -8.33
N ASP A 153 -17.18 -7.47 -8.19
CA ASP A 153 -16.90 -6.06 -7.92
C ASP A 153 -16.61 -5.30 -9.23
N PHE A 154 -17.64 -4.76 -9.89
CA PHE A 154 -17.49 -3.89 -11.07
C PHE A 154 -17.63 -2.41 -10.71
N PRO A 155 -16.78 -1.51 -11.26
CA PRO A 155 -16.94 -0.05 -11.06
C PRO A 155 -18.32 0.49 -11.48
N SER A 156 -18.96 -0.11 -12.47
CA SER A 156 -20.31 0.27 -12.93
C SER A 156 -21.41 -0.02 -11.91
N SER A 157 -21.17 -0.92 -10.96
CA SER A 157 -22.09 -1.22 -9.86
C SER A 157 -21.90 -0.30 -8.65
N ALA A 158 -20.97 0.66 -8.73
CA ALA A 158 -20.70 1.58 -7.66
C ALA A 158 -21.77 2.69 -7.62
N THR A 159 -22.19 3.07 -6.42
CA THR A 159 -23.05 4.25 -6.20
C THR A 159 -22.26 5.55 -6.28
N GLY A 160 -20.92 5.47 -6.27
CA GLY A 160 -20.00 6.58 -6.41
C GLY A 160 -18.56 6.14 -6.18
N SER A 161 -17.65 7.11 -6.20
CA SER A 161 -16.26 6.87 -5.82
C SER A 161 -15.77 7.97 -4.90
N VAL A 162 -14.94 7.60 -3.94
CA VAL A 162 -14.22 8.55 -3.10
C VAL A 162 -12.77 8.60 -3.55
N ILE A 163 -12.27 9.81 -3.74
CA ILE A 163 -10.91 10.12 -4.13
C ILE A 163 -10.27 10.86 -2.96
N PRO A 164 -9.43 10.19 -2.15
CA PRO A 164 -8.71 10.85 -1.08
C PRO A 164 -7.52 11.61 -1.65
N HIS A 165 -7.49 12.92 -1.46
CA HIS A 165 -6.34 13.78 -1.74
C HIS A 165 -5.69 14.22 -0.43
N GLY A 166 -4.41 13.91 -0.26
CA GLY A 166 -3.70 14.07 1.00
C GLY A 166 -2.62 15.14 0.92
N PHE A 167 -2.53 15.94 1.98
CA PHE A 167 -1.38 16.77 2.30
C PHE A 167 -0.73 16.29 3.59
N TYR A 168 0.59 16.24 3.62
CA TYR A 168 1.35 15.95 4.83
C TYR A 168 2.30 17.10 5.11
N ASP A 169 2.12 17.76 6.24
CA ASP A 169 2.97 18.85 6.71
C ASP A 169 4.21 18.27 7.40
N LEU A 170 5.39 18.50 6.82
CA LEU A 170 6.65 17.94 7.30
C LEU A 170 7.11 18.59 8.62
N LYS A 171 6.77 19.86 8.83
CA LYS A 171 7.21 20.60 10.02
C LYS A 171 6.34 20.26 11.24
N ARG A 172 5.04 20.05 11.01
CA ARG A 172 4.08 19.73 12.07
C ARG A 172 3.85 18.24 12.27
N ASN A 173 4.27 17.41 11.32
CA ASN A 173 3.98 15.97 11.29
C ASN A 173 2.47 15.70 11.34
N THR A 174 1.70 16.43 10.55
CA THR A 174 0.23 16.34 10.49
C THR A 174 -0.24 16.06 9.07
N GLY A 175 -1.23 15.18 8.94
CA GLY A 175 -1.89 14.89 7.67
C GLY A 175 -3.23 15.60 7.57
N TYR A 176 -3.56 16.10 6.38
CA TYR A 176 -4.87 16.62 6.01
C TYR A 176 -5.37 15.84 4.80
N ILE A 177 -6.62 15.39 4.81
CA ILE A 177 -7.19 14.61 3.71
C ILE A 177 -8.52 15.23 3.30
N THR A 178 -8.61 15.56 2.01
CA THR A 178 -9.86 15.94 1.35
C THR A 178 -10.44 14.71 0.65
N LEU A 179 -11.73 14.45 0.84
CA LEU A 179 -12.44 13.36 0.18
C LEU A 179 -13.30 13.91 -0.97
N GLY A 180 -12.79 13.79 -2.19
CA GLY A 180 -13.54 14.14 -3.40
C GLY A 180 -14.48 13.02 -3.81
N THR A 181 -15.64 13.37 -4.36
CA THR A 181 -16.65 12.40 -4.82
C THR A 181 -16.76 12.29 -6.34
N SER A 182 -15.91 13.02 -7.06
CA SER A 182 -15.92 13.15 -8.52
C SER A 182 -14.64 12.60 -9.13
N HIS A 183 -13.81 13.45 -9.75
CA HIS A 183 -12.64 13.06 -10.53
C HIS A 183 -11.34 13.59 -9.90
N ASP A 184 -10.25 12.89 -10.21
CA ASP A 184 -8.90 13.29 -9.81
C ASP A 184 -8.34 14.23 -10.89
N THR A 185 -8.65 15.51 -10.76
CA THR A 185 -8.26 16.59 -11.70
C THR A 185 -7.29 17.55 -11.03
N SER A 186 -6.60 18.36 -11.83
CA SER A 186 -5.76 19.46 -11.32
C SER A 186 -6.56 20.46 -10.50
N GLU A 187 -7.78 20.78 -10.94
CA GLU A 187 -8.75 21.61 -10.22
C GLU A 187 -9.05 21.02 -8.83
N PHE A 188 -9.36 19.73 -8.74
CA PHE A 188 -9.61 19.08 -7.46
C PHE A 188 -8.39 19.09 -6.51
N ALA A 189 -7.17 18.89 -7.05
CA ALA A 189 -5.94 18.98 -6.27
C ALA A 189 -5.70 20.41 -5.74
N CYS A 190 -5.93 21.41 -6.57
CA CYS A 190 -5.77 22.83 -6.24
C CYS A 190 -6.85 23.33 -5.27
N ASP A 191 -8.10 22.88 -5.41
CA ASP A 191 -9.17 23.13 -4.44
C ASP A 191 -8.85 22.47 -3.09
N SER A 192 -8.34 21.24 -3.10
CA SER A 192 -7.90 20.56 -1.89
C SER A 192 -6.77 21.34 -1.19
N LEU A 193 -5.84 21.90 -1.97
CA LEU A 193 -4.76 22.75 -1.45
C LEU A 193 -5.31 24.03 -0.82
N PHE A 194 -6.23 24.70 -1.51
CA PHE A 194 -6.90 25.90 -1.01
C PHE A 194 -7.62 25.61 0.32
N GLN A 195 -8.38 24.52 0.39
CA GLN A 195 -9.07 24.10 1.61
C GLN A 195 -8.11 23.78 2.74
N TRP A 196 -7.00 23.07 2.47
CA TRP A 196 -5.98 22.84 3.49
C TRP A 196 -5.40 24.16 4.01
N TRP A 197 -5.07 25.10 3.13
CA TRP A 197 -4.50 26.38 3.54
C TRP A 197 -5.46 27.19 4.42
N VAL A 198 -6.71 27.36 3.99
CA VAL A 198 -7.69 28.19 4.71
C VAL A 198 -8.08 27.56 6.06
N ASN A 199 -8.17 26.24 6.13
CA ASN A 199 -8.64 25.56 7.34
C ASN A 199 -7.52 25.23 8.34
N GLU A 200 -6.27 25.01 7.88
CA GLU A 200 -5.17 24.56 8.73
C GLU A 200 -3.89 25.39 8.50
N GLY A 201 -3.50 25.58 7.23
CA GLY A 201 -2.22 26.21 6.88
C GLY A 201 -2.07 27.63 7.45
N ILE A 202 -3.04 28.51 7.21
CA ILE A 202 -2.98 29.91 7.63
C ILE A 202 -2.95 30.08 9.16
N ILE A 203 -3.58 29.16 9.90
CA ILE A 203 -3.61 29.18 11.36
C ILE A 203 -2.21 28.91 11.92
N HIS A 204 -1.46 28.00 11.28
CA HIS A 204 -0.15 27.58 11.73
C HIS A 204 1.02 28.37 11.11
N TYR A 205 0.78 28.99 9.96
CA TYR A 205 1.76 29.76 9.20
C TYR A 205 1.26 31.16 8.84
N PRO A 206 0.82 31.98 9.82
CA PRO A 206 0.17 33.27 9.55
C PRO A 206 1.09 34.32 8.92
N LYS A 207 2.41 34.10 8.95
CA LYS A 207 3.43 34.97 8.38
C LYS A 207 4.09 34.39 7.13
N ALA A 208 3.70 33.19 6.69
CA ALA A 208 4.31 32.58 5.53
C ALA A 208 3.97 33.36 4.28
N LYS A 209 4.98 33.54 3.42
CA LYS A 209 4.86 34.20 2.12
C LYS A 209 5.04 33.23 0.96
N SER A 210 5.54 32.04 1.28
CA SER A 210 5.86 31.01 0.30
C SER A 210 5.50 29.63 0.86
N LEU A 211 5.15 28.71 -0.03
CA LEU A 211 4.83 27.31 0.28
C LEU A 211 5.62 26.39 -0.65
N LEU A 212 6.32 25.43 -0.07
CA LEU A 212 6.97 24.35 -0.83
C LEU A 212 6.09 23.11 -0.83
N ILE A 213 5.73 22.62 -2.02
CA ILE A 213 4.95 21.39 -2.22
C ILE A 213 5.82 20.34 -2.89
N LEU A 214 5.90 19.17 -2.26
CA LEU A 214 6.60 17.99 -2.75
C LEU A 214 5.58 17.01 -3.32
N CYS A 215 5.69 16.65 -4.60
CA CYS A 215 4.75 15.69 -5.20
C CYS A 215 5.41 14.85 -6.30
N ASP A 216 4.73 13.79 -6.72
CA ASP A 216 5.11 13.07 -7.93
C ASP A 216 4.63 13.84 -9.18
N GLY A 217 5.23 13.54 -10.33
CA GLY A 217 4.93 14.22 -11.59
C GLY A 217 3.79 13.57 -12.39
N GLY A 218 2.88 12.85 -11.75
CA GLY A 218 1.83 12.04 -12.38
C GLY A 218 0.41 12.57 -12.16
N GLY A 219 -0.54 12.07 -12.96
CA GLY A 219 -1.97 12.32 -12.75
C GLY A 219 -2.36 13.81 -12.73
N SER A 220 -3.12 14.19 -11.71
CA SER A 220 -3.58 15.57 -11.44
C SER A 220 -2.45 16.56 -11.14
N ASN A 221 -1.25 16.05 -10.79
CA ASN A 221 -0.07 16.84 -10.44
C ASN A 221 1.00 16.83 -11.55
N SER A 222 0.60 16.49 -12.77
CA SER A 222 1.51 16.26 -13.90
C SER A 222 2.43 17.45 -14.18
N SER A 223 3.74 17.19 -14.19
CA SER A 223 4.75 18.19 -14.57
C SER A 223 4.74 18.53 -16.06
N ARG A 224 4.16 17.66 -16.89
CA ARG A 224 4.13 17.77 -18.35
C ARG A 224 2.95 18.59 -18.88
N HIS A 225 1.83 18.63 -18.16
CA HIS A 225 0.62 19.30 -18.63
C HIS A 225 0.52 20.73 -18.09
N TYR A 226 0.11 21.66 -18.93
CA TYR A 226 -0.01 23.08 -18.55
C TYR A 226 -1.19 23.35 -17.60
N ILE A 227 -2.25 22.54 -17.65
CA ILE A 227 -3.46 22.74 -16.86
C ILE A 227 -3.18 22.77 -15.35
N PHE A 228 -2.30 21.89 -14.86
CA PHE A 228 -1.90 21.89 -13.46
C PHE A 228 -1.16 23.17 -13.06
N LYS A 229 -0.30 23.70 -13.95
CA LYS A 229 0.42 24.96 -13.71
C LYS A 229 -0.54 26.15 -13.71
N GLU A 230 -1.53 26.15 -14.60
CA GLU A 230 -2.56 27.18 -14.68
C GLU A 230 -3.43 27.20 -13.42
N ASP A 231 -3.93 26.04 -12.99
CA ASP A 231 -4.76 25.93 -11.79
C ASP A 231 -3.97 26.28 -10.53
N LEU A 232 -2.71 25.82 -10.42
CA LEU A 232 -1.81 26.23 -9.33
C LEU A 232 -1.57 27.74 -9.31
N GLN A 233 -1.41 28.37 -10.47
CA GLN A 233 -1.22 29.82 -10.52
C GLN A 233 -2.48 30.56 -10.04
N LYS A 234 -3.67 30.09 -10.43
CA LYS A 234 -4.94 30.63 -9.92
C LYS A 234 -5.03 30.49 -8.41
N THR A 235 -4.67 29.33 -7.86
CA THR A 235 -4.64 29.10 -6.41
C THR A 235 -3.60 29.96 -5.71
N ALA A 236 -2.38 30.07 -6.24
CA ALA A 236 -1.34 30.94 -5.70
C ALA A 236 -1.79 32.40 -5.60
N ASN A 237 -2.42 32.89 -6.67
CA ASN A 237 -3.00 34.24 -6.72
C ASN A 237 -4.12 34.42 -5.70
N ALA A 238 -5.04 33.44 -5.60
CA ALA A 238 -6.15 33.50 -4.66
C ALA A 238 -5.70 33.46 -3.20
N LEU A 239 -4.63 32.71 -2.89
CA LEU A 239 -4.06 32.61 -1.55
C LEU A 239 -3.10 33.75 -1.21
N GLY A 240 -2.61 34.49 -2.21
CA GLY A 240 -1.56 35.50 -2.02
C GLY A 240 -0.22 34.89 -1.58
N LEU A 241 0.07 33.65 -2.01
CA LEU A 241 1.29 32.91 -1.66
C LEU A 241 2.12 32.61 -2.89
N GLU A 242 3.44 32.70 -2.76
CA GLU A 242 4.34 32.03 -3.72
C GLU A 242 4.24 30.52 -3.51
N ILE A 243 3.85 29.76 -4.53
CA ILE A 243 3.79 28.30 -4.45
C ILE A 243 4.91 27.72 -5.31
N ARG A 244 5.83 26.98 -4.67
CA ARG A 244 6.89 26.24 -5.35
C ARG A 244 6.56 24.75 -5.36
N ILE A 245 6.49 24.18 -6.55
CA ILE A 245 6.38 22.72 -6.73
C ILE A 245 7.77 22.14 -6.93
N ALA A 246 8.12 21.13 -6.14
CA ALA A 246 9.29 20.31 -6.35
C ALA A 246 8.87 18.86 -6.59
N HIS A 247 8.93 18.44 -7.86
CA HIS A 247 8.60 17.08 -8.25
C HIS A 247 9.70 16.11 -7.85
N TYR A 248 9.33 14.95 -7.32
CA TYR A 248 10.26 13.84 -7.12
C TYR A 248 10.71 13.24 -8.47
N PRO A 249 11.92 12.65 -8.53
CA PRO A 249 12.39 11.95 -9.72
C PRO A 249 11.44 10.82 -10.14
N PRO A 250 11.32 10.50 -11.44
CA PRO A 250 10.52 9.37 -11.89
C PRO A 250 10.96 8.05 -11.24
N TYR A 251 9.97 7.19 -10.98
CA TYR A 251 10.15 5.84 -10.41
C TYR A 251 10.73 5.80 -8.99
N THR A 252 10.53 6.85 -8.19
CA THR A 252 11.00 6.89 -6.79
C THR A 252 9.87 6.85 -5.75
N SER A 253 8.79 6.12 -6.01
CA SER A 253 7.68 5.94 -5.06
C SER A 253 8.02 5.19 -3.76
N LYS A 254 9.30 4.88 -3.53
CA LYS A 254 9.81 4.09 -2.41
C LYS A 254 10.96 4.75 -1.65
N TYR A 255 11.42 5.92 -2.09
CA TYR A 255 12.53 6.65 -1.49
C TYR A 255 12.01 7.80 -0.65
#